data_AF-A0A8J7WZU7-F1
#
_entry.id   AF-A0A8J7WZU7-F1
#
_cell.length_a   1.000
_cell.length_b   1.000
_cell.length_c   1.000
_cell.angle_alpha   90.00
_cell.angle_beta   90.00
_cell.angle_gamma   90.00
#
_symmetry.space_group_name_H-M   'P 1'
#
loop_
_entity.id
_entity.type
_entity.pdbx_description
1 polymer ?
#
loop_
_entity_poly.entity_id
_entity_poly.type
_entity_poly.pdbx_seq_one_letter_code
_entity_poly.pdbx_strand_id
1 'polypeptide(L)'
;MTGPRNFDLCAYHADLAEELAAASTQTPVPTREELLSTISGWQINALHHKLGVPIPIICRGALQQGILPLRYLRNYPSLAISEQFQLAFKSVLVVGAGGLGGEVLLCLARLGVGRLIVVDPGRFDETNLNRQALCTPASLAMTKVHTAQNTVAELN
;
A
#
# COMPACT_ATOMS: atom_id res chain seq x y z
N MET A 1 -10.59 -7.33 -11.90
CA MET A 1 -9.29 -7.61 -11.24
C MET A 1 -9.37 -9.01 -10.69
N THR A 2 -8.37 -9.85 -10.97
CA THR A 2 -8.27 -11.20 -10.40
C THR A 2 -8.13 -11.08 -8.88
N GLY A 3 -8.98 -11.80 -8.13
CA GLY A 3 -8.85 -11.87 -6.69
C GLY A 3 -7.61 -12.67 -6.28
N PRO A 4 -7.28 -12.73 -4.98
CA PRO A 4 -6.07 -13.42 -4.50
C PRO A 4 -6.03 -14.90 -4.87
N ARG A 5 -7.18 -15.54 -5.09
CA ARG A 5 -7.29 -16.94 -5.55
C ARG A 5 -6.86 -17.16 -7.01
N ASN A 6 -6.85 -16.11 -7.83
CA ASN A 6 -6.52 -16.16 -9.26
C ASN A 6 -5.22 -15.37 -9.54
N PHE A 7 -4.41 -15.13 -8.50
CA PHE A 7 -3.15 -14.43 -8.63
C PHE A 7 -2.04 -15.46 -8.85
N ASP A 8 -1.57 -15.53 -10.09
CA ASP A 8 -0.50 -16.43 -10.53
C ASP A 8 0.73 -15.59 -10.87
N LEU A 9 1.84 -15.84 -10.17
CA LEU A 9 3.10 -15.14 -10.39
C LEU A 9 3.72 -15.46 -11.76
N CYS A 10 3.57 -16.70 -12.22
CA CYS A 10 4.12 -17.17 -13.49
C CYS A 10 3.45 -16.47 -14.67
N ALA A 11 2.21 -16.02 -14.51
CA ALA A 11 1.52 -15.21 -15.51
C ALA A 11 2.13 -13.79 -15.68
N TYR A 12 2.91 -13.31 -14.70
CA TYR A 12 3.58 -12.01 -14.76
C TYR A 12 5.05 -12.13 -15.16
N HIS A 13 5.78 -13.08 -14.59
CA HIS A 13 7.18 -13.36 -14.93
C HIS A 13 7.59 -14.72 -14.35
N ALA A 14 8.22 -15.58 -15.15
CA ALA A 14 8.55 -16.96 -14.76
C ALA A 14 9.44 -17.04 -13.50
N ASP A 15 10.46 -16.18 -13.43
CA ASP A 15 11.46 -16.23 -12.36
C ASP A 15 11.12 -15.38 -11.12
N LEU A 16 9.97 -14.70 -11.11
CA LEU A 16 9.64 -13.74 -10.03
C LEU A 16 9.62 -14.40 -8.65
N ALA A 17 9.18 -15.65 -8.57
CA ALA A 17 9.13 -16.37 -7.31
C ALA A 17 10.53 -16.60 -6.71
N GLU A 18 11.46 -17.09 -7.53
CA GLU A 18 12.85 -17.37 -7.16
C GLU A 18 13.60 -16.07 -6.81
N GLU A 19 13.42 -15.02 -7.62
CA GLU A 19 14.03 -13.71 -7.40
C GLU A 19 13.57 -13.06 -6.08
N LEU A 20 12.29 -13.20 -5.72
CA LEU A 20 11.76 -12.74 -4.44
C LEU A 20 12.37 -13.51 -3.26
N ALA A 21 12.49 -14.84 -3.37
CA ALA A 21 13.10 -15.66 -2.33
C ALA A 21 14.58 -15.29 -2.13
N ALA A 22 15.33 -15.14 -3.22
CA ALA A 22 16.75 -14.76 -3.20
C ALA A 22 16.98 -13.33 -2.67
N ALA A 23 16.07 -12.40 -2.96
CA ALA A 23 16.17 -11.02 -2.48
C ALA A 23 15.74 -10.84 -1.02
N SER A 24 15.02 -11.80 -0.43
CA SER A 24 14.46 -11.67 0.92
C SER A 24 15.53 -11.75 2.03
N THR A 25 15.27 -11.09 3.16
CA THR A 25 16.13 -11.10 4.34
C THR A 25 15.34 -11.46 5.60
N GLN A 26 16.02 -12.08 6.56
CA GLN A 26 15.43 -12.37 7.88
C GLN A 26 15.48 -11.12 8.75
N THR A 27 14.31 -10.67 9.20
CA THR A 27 14.19 -9.48 10.05
C THR A 27 13.44 -9.84 11.35
N PRO A 28 13.94 -9.40 12.52
CA PRO A 28 13.25 -9.61 13.78
C PRO A 28 11.94 -8.83 13.84
N VAL A 29 10.90 -9.49 14.35
CA VAL A 29 9.62 -8.84 14.60
C VAL A 29 9.74 -7.98 15.85
N PRO A 30 9.35 -6.68 15.80
CA PRO A 30 9.35 -5.85 16.99
C PRO A 30 8.52 -6.51 18.10
N THR A 31 9.04 -6.52 19.33
CA THR A 31 8.37 -7.06 20.52
C THR A 31 8.12 -8.58 20.54
N ARG A 32 8.72 -9.36 19.63
CA ARG A 32 8.63 -10.83 19.58
C ARG A 32 9.98 -11.48 19.27
N GLU A 33 10.15 -12.75 19.63
CA GLU A 33 11.40 -13.52 19.37
C GLU A 33 11.43 -14.16 17.97
N GLU A 34 10.40 -13.96 17.15
CA GLU A 34 10.30 -14.56 15.81
C GLU A 34 11.06 -13.73 14.75
N LEU A 35 11.60 -14.43 13.74
CA LEU A 35 12.15 -13.85 12.52
C LEU A 35 11.16 -14.03 11.38
N LEU A 36 10.97 -12.98 10.58
CA LEU A 36 10.20 -13.06 9.34
C LEU A 36 11.10 -12.91 8.13
N SER A 37 10.75 -13.63 7.06
CA SER A 37 11.23 -13.28 5.73
C SER A 37 10.62 -11.95 5.31
N THR A 38 11.47 -11.01 4.93
CA THR A 38 11.07 -9.63 4.61
C THR A 38 11.76 -9.14 3.35
N ILE A 39 11.18 -8.12 2.72
CA ILE A 39 11.77 -7.45 1.56
C ILE A 39 11.64 -5.93 1.71
N SER A 40 12.75 -5.22 1.53
CA SER A 40 12.82 -3.75 1.63
C SER A 40 12.28 -3.07 0.36
N GLY A 41 11.96 -1.77 0.48
CA GLY A 41 11.59 -0.96 -0.68
C GLY A 41 12.71 -0.86 -1.73
N TRP A 42 13.97 -0.88 -1.30
CA TRP A 42 15.12 -0.91 -2.21
C TRP A 42 15.16 -2.23 -3.01
N GLN A 43 15.01 -3.39 -2.36
CA GLN A 43 14.95 -4.70 -3.03
C GLN A 43 13.76 -4.76 -4.01
N ILE A 44 12.58 -4.29 -3.59
CA ILE A 44 11.39 -4.24 -4.46
C ILE A 44 11.67 -3.40 -5.71
N ASN A 45 12.24 -2.20 -5.56
CA ASN A 45 12.57 -1.35 -6.70
C ASN A 45 13.66 -1.97 -7.60
N ALA A 46 14.67 -2.62 -7.02
CA ALA A 46 15.68 -3.33 -7.79
C ALA A 46 15.07 -4.46 -8.63
N LEU A 47 14.15 -5.25 -8.05
CA LEU A 47 13.40 -6.28 -8.78
C LEU A 47 12.50 -5.68 -9.87
N HIS A 48 11.84 -4.55 -9.60
CA HIS A 48 11.05 -3.83 -10.60
C HIS A 48 11.90 -3.44 -11.82
N HIS A 49 13.07 -2.85 -11.61
CA HIS A 49 13.97 -2.47 -12.68
C HIS A 49 14.58 -3.68 -13.41
N LYS A 50 14.88 -4.77 -12.67
CA LYS A 50 15.48 -5.98 -13.23
C LYS A 50 14.50 -6.77 -14.10
N LEU A 51 13.27 -6.97 -13.63
CA LEU A 51 12.29 -7.89 -14.24
C LEU A 51 11.23 -7.16 -15.07
N GLY A 52 11.13 -5.84 -14.98
CA GLY A 52 10.06 -5.05 -15.63
C GLY A 52 8.67 -5.29 -15.03
N VAL A 53 8.56 -6.02 -13.92
CA VAL A 53 7.29 -6.35 -13.26
C VAL A 53 6.82 -5.16 -12.43
N PRO A 54 5.54 -4.74 -12.50
CA PRO A 54 5.04 -3.62 -11.70
C PRO A 54 5.17 -3.86 -10.19
N ILE A 55 5.56 -2.83 -9.43
CA ILE A 55 5.74 -2.89 -7.97
C ILE A 55 4.55 -3.53 -7.23
N PRO A 56 3.26 -3.20 -7.53
CA PRO A 56 2.14 -3.85 -6.86
C PRO A 56 2.08 -5.36 -7.05
N ILE A 57 2.56 -5.87 -8.20
CA ILE A 57 2.64 -7.31 -8.48
C ILE A 57 3.77 -7.95 -7.68
N ILE A 58 4.94 -7.29 -7.61
CA ILE A 58 6.07 -7.75 -6.78
C ILE A 58 5.65 -7.84 -5.30
N CYS A 59 5.00 -6.80 -4.77
CA CYS A 59 4.51 -6.79 -3.39
C CYS A 59 3.49 -7.91 -3.12
N ARG A 60 2.53 -8.12 -4.02
CA ARG A 60 1.56 -9.23 -3.89
C ARG A 60 2.25 -10.59 -3.97
N GLY A 61 3.24 -10.74 -4.86
CA GLY A 61 4.03 -11.97 -4.97
C GLY A 61 4.87 -12.27 -3.74
N ALA A 62 5.48 -11.24 -3.14
CA ALA A 62 6.18 -11.38 -1.88
C ALA A 62 5.22 -11.90 -0.80
N LEU A 63 4.08 -11.24 -0.63
CA LEU A 63 3.07 -11.62 0.36
C LEU A 63 2.50 -13.03 0.13
N GLN A 64 2.28 -13.43 -1.13
CA GLN A 64 1.85 -14.79 -1.49
C GLN A 64 2.87 -15.86 -1.05
N GLN A 65 4.16 -15.53 -1.10
CA GLN A 65 5.25 -16.42 -0.68
C GLN A 65 5.60 -16.33 0.80
N GLY A 66 4.82 -15.60 1.61
CA GLY A 66 5.12 -15.42 3.03
C GLY A 66 6.25 -14.43 3.30
N ILE A 67 6.62 -13.61 2.33
CA ILE A 67 7.65 -12.57 2.44
C ILE A 67 6.96 -11.23 2.69
N LEU A 68 7.25 -10.60 3.83
CA LEU A 68 6.58 -9.36 4.23
C LEU A 68 7.35 -8.12 3.71
N PRO A 69 6.73 -7.23 2.91
CA PRO A 69 7.32 -5.93 2.63
C PRO A 69 7.58 -5.16 3.94
N LEU A 70 8.81 -4.69 4.15
CA LEU A 70 9.23 -4.10 5.43
C LEU A 70 8.35 -2.95 5.92
N ARG A 71 7.69 -2.22 5.02
CA ARG A 71 6.74 -1.15 5.38
C ARG A 71 5.57 -1.64 6.26
N TYR A 72 5.24 -2.92 6.21
CA TYR A 72 4.16 -3.53 6.98
C TYR A 72 4.65 -4.30 8.22
N LEU A 73 5.95 -4.28 8.52
CA LEU A 73 6.52 -5.02 9.66
C LEU A 73 5.86 -4.67 11.00
N ARG A 74 5.50 -3.40 11.19
CA ARG A 74 4.82 -2.94 12.42
C ARG A 74 3.31 -3.23 12.43
N ASN A 75 2.71 -3.58 11.29
CA ASN A 75 1.32 -4.02 11.23
C ASN A 75 1.19 -5.52 11.54
N TYR A 76 2.24 -6.30 11.26
CA TYR A 76 2.24 -7.77 11.36
C TYR A 76 1.69 -8.34 12.68
N PRO A 77 2.02 -7.80 13.88
CA PRO A 77 1.46 -8.33 15.12
C PRO A 77 -0.07 -8.30 15.20
N SER A 78 -0.72 -7.41 14.44
CA SER A 78 -2.18 -7.25 14.37
C SER A 78 -2.78 -7.70 13.03
N LEU A 79 -1.97 -7.84 11.98
CA LEU A 79 -2.40 -8.20 10.64
C LEU A 79 -1.39 -9.16 10.01
N ALA A 80 -1.70 -10.46 10.02
CA ALA A 80 -0.82 -11.50 9.50
C ALA A 80 -0.51 -11.31 8.01
N ILE A 81 0.55 -11.94 7.51
CA ILE A 81 0.99 -11.83 6.11
C ILE A 81 -0.13 -12.24 5.14
N SER A 82 -0.89 -13.30 5.46
CA SER A 82 -2.02 -13.75 4.67
C SER A 82 -3.16 -12.72 4.63
N GLU A 83 -3.39 -11.99 5.71
CA GLU A 83 -4.41 -10.94 5.80
C GLU A 83 -3.96 -9.69 5.03
N GLN A 84 -2.69 -9.30 5.16
CA GLN A 84 -2.07 -8.25 4.35
C GLN A 84 -2.13 -8.58 2.85
N PHE A 85 -1.92 -9.85 2.48
CA PHE A 85 -2.11 -10.34 1.10
C PHE A 85 -3.55 -10.14 0.63
N GLN A 86 -4.54 -10.53 1.43
CA GLN A 86 -5.96 -10.30 1.09
C GLN A 86 -6.26 -8.80 0.92
N LEU A 87 -5.74 -7.96 1.82
CA LEU A 87 -5.96 -6.51 1.84
C LEU A 87 -5.44 -5.84 0.56
N ALA A 88 -4.32 -6.32 0.01
CA ALA A 88 -3.71 -5.83 -1.24
C ALA A 88 -4.57 -6.05 -2.50
N PHE A 89 -5.69 -6.79 -2.39
CA PHE A 89 -6.70 -6.96 -3.44
C PHE A 89 -8.05 -6.34 -3.11
N LYS A 90 -8.24 -5.82 -1.90
CA LYS A 90 -9.50 -5.18 -1.51
C LYS A 90 -9.64 -3.81 -2.17
N SER A 91 -10.88 -3.46 -2.46
CA SER A 91 -11.27 -2.12 -2.90
C SER A 91 -12.15 -1.49 -1.83
N VAL A 92 -11.86 -0.25 -1.46
CA VAL A 92 -12.65 0.50 -0.48
C VAL A 92 -13.14 1.80 -1.12
N LEU A 93 -14.43 2.07 -0.99
CA LEU A 93 -15.05 3.34 -1.36
C LEU A 93 -15.13 4.23 -0.12
N VAL A 94 -14.58 5.43 -0.19
CA VAL A 94 -14.70 6.47 0.83
C VAL A 94 -15.51 7.62 0.24
N VAL A 95 -16.68 7.87 0.84
CA VAL A 95 -17.54 9.00 0.48
C VAL A 95 -17.24 10.15 1.43
N GLY A 96 -16.66 11.21 0.89
CA GLY A 96 -16.12 12.35 1.63
C GLY A 96 -14.61 12.24 1.88
N ALA A 97 -13.87 13.25 1.45
CA ALA A 97 -12.45 13.48 1.70
C ALA A 97 -12.24 14.74 2.56
N GLY A 98 -13.22 15.01 3.45
CA GLY A 98 -13.15 16.05 4.47
C GLY A 98 -12.20 15.70 5.62
N GLY A 99 -12.39 16.27 6.81
CA GLY A 99 -11.50 16.04 7.96
C GLY A 99 -11.33 14.55 8.32
N LEU A 100 -12.44 13.88 8.67
CA LEU A 100 -12.41 12.45 8.99
C LEU A 100 -12.08 11.57 7.78
N GLY A 101 -12.70 11.86 6.63
CA GLY A 101 -12.50 11.07 5.41
C GLY A 101 -11.05 11.07 4.94
N GLY A 102 -10.38 12.22 5.04
CA GLY A 102 -8.96 12.35 4.76
C GLY A 102 -8.10 11.47 5.66
N GLU A 103 -8.32 11.50 6.98
CA GLU A 103 -7.60 10.62 7.92
C GLU A 103 -7.82 9.13 7.63
N VAL A 104 -9.07 8.75 7.34
CA VAL A 104 -9.40 7.37 6.96
C VAL A 104 -8.66 6.97 5.70
N LEU A 105 -8.58 7.84 4.69
CA LEU A 105 -7.82 7.57 3.46
C LEU A 105 -6.33 7.38 3.72
N LEU A 106 -5.72 8.24 4.54
CA LEU A 106 -4.31 8.12 4.92
C LEU A 106 -4.04 6.79 5.64
N CYS A 107 -4.91 6.40 6.56
CA CYS A 107 -4.82 5.12 7.25
C CYS A 107 -4.96 3.94 6.29
N LEU A 108 -5.99 3.92 5.44
CA LEU A 108 -6.22 2.82 4.49
C LEU A 108 -5.08 2.68 3.47
N ALA A 109 -4.52 3.79 3.00
CA ALA A 109 -3.37 3.80 2.10
C ALA A 109 -2.15 3.18 2.79
N ARG A 110 -1.84 3.61 4.02
CA ARG A 110 -0.71 3.09 4.83
C ARG A 110 -0.90 1.62 5.23
N LEU A 111 -2.13 1.18 5.43
CA LEU A 111 -2.46 -0.22 5.69
C LEU A 111 -2.27 -1.12 4.47
N GLY A 112 -2.16 -0.57 3.26
CA GLY A 112 -1.95 -1.37 2.05
C GLY A 112 -3.23 -1.89 1.39
N VAL A 113 -4.33 -1.14 1.49
CA VAL A 113 -5.54 -1.44 0.70
C VAL A 113 -5.24 -1.35 -0.79
N GLY A 114 -5.60 -2.39 -1.53
CA GLY A 114 -5.25 -2.53 -2.95
C GLY A 114 -5.82 -1.47 -3.89
N ARG A 115 -7.01 -0.93 -3.59
CA ARG A 115 -7.64 0.14 -4.36
C ARG A 115 -8.50 1.03 -3.47
N LEU A 116 -8.28 2.33 -3.55
CA LEU A 116 -9.13 3.34 -2.91
C LEU A 116 -9.94 4.06 -3.99
N ILE A 117 -11.24 4.21 -3.74
CA ILE A 117 -12.16 4.98 -4.57
C ILE A 117 -12.66 6.10 -3.69
N VAL A 118 -12.47 7.34 -4.13
CA VAL A 118 -12.81 8.54 -3.34
C VAL A 118 -13.86 9.33 -4.08
N VAL A 119 -14.92 9.71 -3.36
CA VAL A 119 -15.99 10.56 -3.90
C VAL A 119 -16.16 11.74 -2.97
N ASP A 120 -15.84 12.93 -3.44
CA ASP A 120 -16.09 14.18 -2.72
C ASP A 120 -16.37 15.30 -3.74
N PRO A 121 -17.49 16.03 -3.62
CA PRO A 121 -17.84 17.10 -4.56
C PRO A 121 -17.11 18.43 -4.26
N GLY A 122 -16.42 18.53 -3.13
CA GLY A 122 -15.86 19.75 -2.60
C GLY A 122 -14.47 20.10 -3.11
N ARG A 123 -14.09 21.34 -2.78
CA ARG A 123 -12.74 21.89 -2.91
C ARG A 123 -12.23 22.29 -1.53
N PHE A 124 -10.93 22.46 -1.39
CA PHE A 124 -10.36 23.03 -0.18
C PHE A 124 -10.47 24.55 -0.18
N ASP A 125 -10.78 25.09 1.00
CA ASP A 125 -10.83 26.51 1.32
C ASP A 125 -10.01 26.79 2.59
N GLU A 126 -9.72 28.06 2.88
CA GLU A 126 -8.87 28.45 4.01
C GLU A 126 -9.37 27.93 5.37
N THR A 127 -10.69 27.82 5.57
CA THR A 127 -11.22 27.29 6.83
C THR A 127 -10.78 25.86 7.03
N ASN A 128 -10.50 25.09 5.97
CA ASN A 128 -10.16 23.67 6.04
C ASN A 128 -8.74 23.44 6.57
N LEU A 129 -7.84 24.43 6.46
CA LEU A 129 -6.42 24.33 6.82
C LEU A 129 -6.18 23.90 8.27
N ASN A 130 -7.07 24.27 9.19
CA ASN A 130 -6.89 23.96 10.61
C ASN A 130 -7.36 22.55 11.02
N ARG A 131 -8.07 21.82 10.13
CA ARG A 131 -8.83 20.62 10.54
C ARG A 131 -8.87 19.47 9.54
N GLN A 132 -8.37 19.64 8.32
CA GLN A 132 -8.39 18.59 7.30
C GLN A 132 -6.95 18.29 6.87
N ALA A 133 -6.44 17.10 7.17
CA ALA A 133 -5.02 16.76 6.96
C ALA A 133 -4.56 16.82 5.50
N LEU A 134 -5.49 16.67 4.55
CA LEU A 134 -5.21 16.80 3.12
C LEU A 134 -5.23 18.26 2.63
N CYS A 135 -5.62 19.22 3.47
CA CYS A 135 -5.62 20.64 3.15
C CYS A 135 -4.28 21.28 3.53
N THR A 136 -3.58 21.83 2.55
CA THR A 136 -2.36 22.62 2.73
C THR A 136 -2.52 23.93 1.98
N PRO A 137 -1.68 24.96 2.23
CA PRO A 137 -1.75 26.20 1.45
C PRO A 137 -1.64 25.96 -0.06
N ALA A 138 -0.88 24.94 -0.49
CA ALA A 138 -0.72 24.57 -1.89
C ALA A 138 -1.95 23.84 -2.48
N SER A 139 -2.86 23.32 -1.66
CA SER A 139 -4.06 22.60 -2.12
C SER A 139 -5.34 23.44 -2.08
N LEU A 140 -5.27 24.72 -1.71
CA LEU A 140 -6.41 25.63 -1.76
C LEU A 140 -7.00 25.71 -3.18
N ALA A 141 -8.34 25.77 -3.25
CA ALA A 141 -9.14 25.68 -4.47
C ALA A 141 -9.03 24.36 -5.26
N MET A 142 -8.11 23.45 -4.92
CA MET A 142 -8.05 22.11 -5.52
C MET A 142 -9.23 21.27 -5.05
N THR A 143 -9.68 20.37 -5.93
CA THR A 143 -10.71 19.40 -5.53
C THR A 143 -10.15 18.45 -4.49
N LYS A 144 -10.98 18.08 -3.50
CA LYS A 144 -10.51 17.18 -2.42
C LYS A 144 -10.10 15.82 -2.97
N VAL A 145 -10.79 15.33 -4.00
CA VAL A 145 -10.46 14.08 -4.68
C VAL A 145 -9.09 14.13 -5.34
N HIS A 146 -8.76 15.22 -6.05
CA HIS A 146 -7.45 15.35 -6.70
C HIS A 146 -6.31 15.38 -5.69
N THR A 147 -6.44 16.18 -4.64
CA THR A 147 -5.42 16.23 -3.59
C THR A 147 -5.29 14.89 -2.88
N ALA A 148 -6.40 14.22 -2.55
CA ALA A 148 -6.39 12.89 -1.95
C ALA A 148 -5.67 11.87 -2.84
N GLN A 149 -5.91 11.89 -4.16
CA GLN A 149 -5.24 11.01 -5.11
C GLN A 149 -3.73 11.23 -5.08
N ASN A 150 -3.27 12.48 -5.17
CA ASN A 150 -1.84 12.80 -5.18
C ASN A 150 -1.18 12.39 -3.86
N THR A 151 -1.78 12.75 -2.72
CA THR A 151 -1.26 12.38 -1.41
C THR A 151 -1.19 10.88 -1.20
N VAL A 152 -2.22 10.13 -1.61
CA VAL A 152 -2.20 8.65 -1.51
C VAL A 152 -1.10 8.05 -2.39
N ALA A 153 -0.92 8.54 -3.62
CA ALA A 153 0.10 8.05 -4.54
C ALA A 153 1.54 8.29 -4.03
N GLU A 154 1.76 9.36 -3.26
CA GLU A 154 3.05 9.62 -2.59
C GLU A 154 3.29 8.69 -1.38
N LEU A 155 2.23 8.17 -0.77
CA LEU A 155 2.33 7.30 0.40
C LEU A 155 2.51 5.82 0.05
N ASN A 156 1.76 5.32 -0.94
CA ASN A 156 1.72 3.88 -1.26
C ASN A 156 1.35 3.57 -2.71
#